data_AF-A0A126ZLN2-F1
#
_entry.id   AF-A0A126ZLN2-F1
#
_cell.length_a   1.000
_cell.length_b   1.000
_cell.length_c   1.000
_cell.angle_alpha   90.00
_cell.angle_beta   90.00
_cell.angle_gamma   90.00
#
_symmetry.space_group_name_H-M   'P 1'
#
loop_
_entity.id
_entity.type
_entity.pdbx_description
1 polymer ?
#
loop_
_entity_poly.entity_id
_entity_poly.type
_entity_poly.pdbx_seq_one_letter_code
_entity_poly.pdbx_strand_id
1 'polypeptide(L)'
;MGGLSPLKYRGTPAQAQARLEATLKTFPEAQVVHRETLAMQVIFTTPAGFRDQVDFQIDPAAESIDFRSRSLFGLFDFGKNRSRMQDFAQRFRSPV
;
A
#
# COMPACT_ATOMS: atom_id res chain seq x y z
N MET A 1 -19.50 -0.47 4.41
CA MET A 1 -19.00 -1.66 3.69
C MET A 1 -18.26 -1.19 2.46
N GLY A 2 -16.94 -1.14 2.47
CA GLY A 2 -16.16 -0.63 1.34
C GLY A 2 -14.68 -0.78 1.63
N GLY A 3 -14.27 -2.01 1.96
CA GLY A 3 -12.86 -2.36 1.96
C GLY A 3 -12.33 -2.25 0.54
N LEU A 4 -11.11 -1.76 0.39
CA LEU A 4 -10.45 -1.79 -0.90
C LEU A 4 -10.13 -3.26 -1.23
N SER A 5 -10.33 -3.64 -2.50
CA SER A 5 -10.10 -5.02 -2.92
C SER A 5 -8.62 -5.39 -2.81
N PRO A 6 -8.30 -6.66 -2.48
CA PRO A 6 -6.93 -7.13 -2.46
C PRO A 6 -6.22 -6.87 -3.79
N LEU A 7 -4.93 -6.60 -3.74
CA LEU A 7 -4.12 -6.45 -4.95
C LEU A 7 -3.75 -7.82 -5.47
N LYS A 8 -4.19 -8.17 -6.67
CA LYS A 8 -3.82 -9.43 -7.29
C LYS A 8 -2.47 -9.30 -7.98
N TYR A 9 -1.60 -10.28 -7.75
CA TYR A 9 -0.31 -10.40 -8.43
C TYR A 9 -0.20 -11.78 -9.07
N ARG A 10 0.85 -12.01 -9.84
CA ARG A 10 1.20 -13.33 -10.37
C ARG A 10 2.68 -13.58 -10.13
N GLY A 11 3.04 -14.84 -9.93
CA GLY A 11 4.42 -15.26 -9.73
C GLY A 11 4.81 -15.34 -8.26
N THR A 12 6.08 -15.12 -7.96
CA THR A 12 6.63 -15.38 -6.61
C THR A 12 6.31 -14.24 -5.64
N PRO A 13 6.28 -14.52 -4.32
CA PRO A 13 6.14 -13.46 -3.31
C PRO A 13 7.21 -12.37 -3.41
N ALA A 14 8.44 -12.74 -3.81
CA ALA A 14 9.51 -11.79 -4.06
C ALA A 14 9.20 -10.84 -5.23
N GLN A 15 8.56 -11.34 -6.29
CA GLN A 15 8.09 -10.49 -7.40
C GLN A 15 6.96 -9.56 -6.95
N ALA A 16 6.04 -10.05 -6.11
CA ALA A 16 4.98 -9.24 -5.51
C ALA A 16 5.57 -8.09 -4.67
N GLN A 17 6.56 -8.41 -3.83
CA GLN A 17 7.26 -7.45 -2.98
C GLN A 17 8.03 -6.43 -3.81
N ALA A 18 8.78 -6.86 -4.83
CA ALA A 18 9.48 -5.96 -5.74
C ALA A 18 8.51 -5.00 -6.46
N ARG A 19 7.32 -5.49 -6.85
CA ARG A 19 6.28 -4.67 -7.47
C ARG A 19 5.66 -3.67 -6.48
N LEU A 20 5.43 -4.06 -5.23
CA LEU A 20 5.02 -3.14 -4.17
C LEU A 20 6.05 -2.01 -4.03
N GLU A 21 7.32 -2.35 -3.93
CA GLU A 21 8.41 -1.36 -3.80
C GLU A 21 8.50 -0.43 -5.00
N ALA A 22 8.43 -0.98 -6.22
CA ALA A 22 8.43 -0.18 -7.44
C ALA A 22 7.24 0.80 -7.46
N THR A 23 6.05 0.33 -7.07
CA THR A 23 4.86 1.16 -6.98
C THR A 23 5.03 2.25 -5.92
N LEU A 24 5.53 1.90 -4.73
CA LEU A 24 5.79 2.84 -3.62
C LEU A 24 6.79 3.93 -4.00
N LYS A 25 7.82 3.62 -4.80
CA LYS A 25 8.77 4.62 -5.30
C LYS A 25 8.11 5.71 -6.15
N THR A 26 6.91 5.49 -6.67
CA THR A 26 6.14 6.51 -7.40
C THR A 26 5.40 7.48 -6.48
N PHE A 27 5.43 7.26 -5.17
CA PHE A 27 4.85 8.09 -4.12
C PHE A 27 5.97 8.67 -3.25
N PRO A 28 6.42 9.92 -3.48
CA PRO A 28 7.51 10.52 -2.72
C PRO A 28 7.20 10.67 -1.22
N GLU A 29 5.93 10.69 -0.85
CA GLU A 29 5.47 10.73 0.54
C GLU A 29 5.52 9.37 1.27
N ALA A 30 5.82 8.27 0.57
CA ALA A 30 5.77 6.92 1.11
C ALA A 30 7.12 6.50 1.69
N GLN A 31 7.11 6.03 2.94
CA GLN A 31 8.29 5.51 3.63
C GLN A 31 8.04 4.08 4.10
N VAL A 32 8.84 3.13 3.65
CA VAL A 32 8.83 1.76 4.19
C VAL A 32 9.51 1.80 5.56
N VAL A 33 8.77 1.43 6.61
CA VAL A 33 9.28 1.42 8.00
C VAL A 33 9.54 0.02 8.52
N HIS A 34 8.89 -1.00 7.95
CA HIS A 34 9.13 -2.40 8.26
C HIS A 34 8.99 -3.25 7.02
N ARG A 35 9.86 -4.27 6.88
CA ARG A 35 9.86 -5.19 5.75
C ARG A 35 10.13 -6.60 6.22
N GLU A 36 9.27 -7.51 5.83
CA GLU A 36 9.41 -8.95 6.03
C GLU A 36 9.20 -9.68 4.69
N THR A 37 9.36 -11.00 4.69
CA THR A 37 9.22 -11.83 3.49
C THR A 37 7.82 -11.74 2.87
N LEU A 38 6.77 -11.68 3.70
CA LEU A 38 5.36 -11.66 3.26
C LEU A 38 4.59 -10.46 3.78
N ALA A 39 5.26 -9.49 4.41
CA ALA A 39 4.61 -8.32 4.97
C ALA A 39 5.45 -7.06 4.76
N MET A 40 4.79 -5.92 4.66
CA MET A 40 5.44 -4.62 4.53
C MET A 40 4.60 -3.55 5.21
N GLN A 41 5.24 -2.75 6.04
CA GLN A 41 4.61 -1.58 6.66
C GLN A 41 5.16 -0.31 6.04
N VAL A 42 4.25 0.58 5.68
CA VAL A 42 4.55 1.84 5.03
C VAL A 42 3.88 2.96 5.80
N ILE A 43 4.56 4.09 5.96
CA ILE A 43 3.98 5.33 6.44
C ILE A 43 3.98 6.33 5.29
N PHE A 44 2.79 6.82 4.94
CA PHE A 44 2.60 7.95 4.05
C PHE A 44 2.54 9.23 4.87
N THR A 45 3.40 10.20 4.57
CA THR A 45 3.41 11.50 5.24
C THR A 45 3.09 12.61 4.25
N THR A 46 1.89 13.15 4.35
CA THR A 46 1.47 14.25 3.46
C THR A 46 2.21 15.55 3.81
N PRO A 47 2.36 16.49 2.85
CA PRO A 47 2.95 17.81 3.13
C PRO A 47 2.23 18.60 4.24
N ALA A 48 0.95 18.30 4.50
CA ALA A 48 0.17 18.91 5.57
C ALA A 48 0.35 18.24 6.95
N GLY A 49 1.26 17.27 7.06
CA GLY A 49 1.59 16.60 8.33
C GLY A 49 0.72 15.39 8.69
N PHE A 50 -0.25 15.02 7.85
CA PHE A 50 -1.02 13.78 8.04
C PHE A 50 -0.13 12.57 7.84
N ARG A 51 -0.23 11.61 8.76
CA ARG A 51 0.51 10.34 8.72
C ARG A 51 -0.47 9.19 8.63
N ASP A 52 -0.40 8.43 7.55
CA ASP A 52 -1.19 7.22 7.35
C ASP A 52 -0.26 6.01 7.32
N GLN A 53 -0.56 5.01 8.12
CA GLN A 53 0.10 3.71 8.06
C GLN A 53 -0.67 2.79 7.12
N VAL A 54 0.05 2.11 6.24
CA VAL A 54 -0.47 1.05 5.38
C VAL A 54 0.33 -0.21 5.65
N ASP A 55 -0.37 -1.23 6.12
CA ASP A 55 0.16 -2.58 6.29
C ASP A 55 -0.25 -3.41 5.08
N PHE A 56 0.73 -4.01 4.41
CA PHE A 56 0.54 -4.95 3.31
C PHE A 56 0.86 -6.37 3.79
N GLN A 57 0.01 -7.32 3.45
CA GLN A 57 0.18 -8.74 3.72
C GLN A 57 0.06 -9.51 2.40
N ILE A 58 1.12 -10.22 2.03
CA ILE A 58 1.17 -11.06 0.84
C ILE A 58 0.68 -12.45 1.22
N ASP A 59 -0.30 -12.95 0.48
CA ASP A 59 -0.80 -14.33 0.52
C ASP A 59 -0.35 -15.06 -0.77
N PRO A 60 0.70 -15.90 -0.68
CA PRO A 60 1.17 -16.70 -1.80
C PRO A 60 0.17 -17.73 -2.31
N ALA A 61 -0.70 -18.26 -1.45
CA ALA A 61 -1.66 -19.28 -1.82
C ALA A 61 -2.82 -18.69 -2.62
N ALA A 62 -3.25 -17.46 -2.28
CA ALA A 62 -4.33 -16.76 -2.96
C ALA A 62 -3.85 -15.80 -4.08
N GLU A 63 -2.54 -15.69 -4.30
CA GLU A 63 -1.88 -14.73 -5.19
C GLU A 63 -2.42 -13.30 -5.00
N SER A 64 -2.66 -12.91 -3.74
CA SER A 64 -3.17 -11.59 -3.37
C SER A 64 -2.31 -10.91 -2.32
N ILE A 65 -2.39 -9.59 -2.32
CA ILE A 65 -1.86 -8.73 -1.28
C ILE A 65 -3.05 -8.04 -0.63
N ASP A 66 -3.34 -8.42 0.60
CA ASP A 66 -4.26 -7.70 1.45
C ASP A 66 -3.58 -6.46 2.01
N PHE A 67 -4.35 -5.42 2.23
CA PHE A 67 -3.80 -4.22 2.84
C PHE A 67 -4.81 -3.52 3.73
N ARG A 68 -4.27 -2.87 4.76
CA ARG A 68 -5.04 -2.09 5.72
C ARG A 68 -4.39 -0.73 5.87
N SER A 69 -5.16 0.32 5.60
CA SER A 69 -4.74 1.69 5.87
C SER A 69 -5.36 2.20 7.17
N ARG A 70 -4.57 2.87 8.00
CA ARG A 70 -4.96 3.50 9.26
C ARG A 70 -4.28 4.86 9.38
N SER A 71 -5.05 5.92 9.60
CA SER A 71 -4.50 7.23 9.94
C SER A 71 -3.93 7.21 11.37
N LEU A 72 -2.65 7.56 11.51
CA LEU A 72 -1.94 7.65 12.78
C LEU A 72 -2.11 9.03 13.43
N PHE A 73 -2.20 10.09 12.61
CA PHE A 73 -2.36 11.45 13.10
C PHE A 73 -3.14 12.31 12.10
N GLY A 74 -4.28 12.86 12.55
CA GLY A 74 -5.19 13.71 11.78
C GLY A 74 -6.64 13.23 11.83
N LEU A 75 -7.56 14.10 12.29
CA LEU A 75 -8.98 13.79 12.51
C LEU A 75 -9.83 13.82 11.22
N PHE A 76 -9.33 14.47 10.16
CA PHE A 76 -10.05 14.68 8.90
C PHE A 76 -9.09 14.55 7.72
N ASP A 77 -9.10 13.39 7.08
CA ASP A 77 -8.29 13.14 5.89
C ASP A 77 -9.06 13.47 4.58
N PHE A 78 -10.28 14.02 4.64
CA PHE A 78 -11.09 14.42 3.47
C PHE A 78 -11.22 13.32 2.37
N GLY A 79 -11.00 12.04 2.73
CA GLY A 79 -10.98 10.93 1.78
C GLY A 79 -9.69 10.82 0.94
N LYS A 80 -8.63 11.60 1.24
CA LYS A 80 -7.36 11.56 0.51
C LYS A 80 -6.62 10.25 0.69
N ASN A 81 -6.67 9.63 1.87
CA ASN A 81 -6.15 8.30 2.13
C ASN A 81 -6.86 7.25 1.27
N ARG A 82 -8.19 7.32 1.16
CA ARG A 82 -8.94 6.43 0.26
C ARG A 82 -8.55 6.64 -1.20
N SER A 83 -8.48 7.90 -1.66
CA SER A 83 -8.07 8.24 -3.03
C SER A 83 -6.65 7.72 -3.31
N ARG A 84 -5.70 7.98 -2.41
CA ARG A 84 -4.32 7.50 -2.49
C ARG A 84 -4.26 5.98 -2.61
N MET A 85 -5.04 5.24 -1.83
CA MET A 85 -5.04 3.79 -1.91
C MET A 85 -5.73 3.25 -3.18
N GLN A 86 -6.68 3.98 -3.76
CA GLN A 86 -7.24 3.66 -5.07
C GLN A 86 -6.20 3.90 -6.18
N ASP A 87 -5.50 5.03 -6.15
CA ASP A 87 -4.42 5.35 -7.08
C ASP A 87 -3.27 4.35 -6.97
N PHE A 88 -2.91 3.98 -5.74
CA PHE A 88 -1.92 2.93 -5.48
C PHE A 88 -2.35 1.61 -6.10
N ALA A 89 -3.60 1.18 -5.87
CA ALA A 89 -4.12 -0.06 -6.44
C ALA A 89 -4.16 -0.02 -7.98
N GLN A 90 -4.45 1.13 -8.58
CA GLN A 90 -4.42 1.30 -10.03
C GLN A 90 -3.00 1.20 -10.58
N ARG A 91 -2.03 1.92 -9.98
CA ARG A 91 -0.62 1.86 -10.39
C ARG A 91 -0.02 0.47 -10.18
N PHE A 92 -0.40 -0.21 -9.10
CA PHE A 92 0.02 -1.58 -8.86
C PHE A 92 -0.54 -2.54 -9.92
N ARG A 93 -1.71 -2.30 -10.50
CA ARG A 93 -2.28 -3.16 -11.55
C ARG A 93 -1.65 -2.90 -12.91
N SER A 94 -1.35 -1.64 -13.22
CA SER A 94 -0.61 -1.28 -14.41
C SER A 94 0.81 -1.86 -14.36
N PRO A 95 1.33 -2.44 -15.45
CA PRO A 95 2.75 -2.70 -15.55
C PRO A 95 3.49 -1.35 -15.55
N VAL A 96 4.47 -1.22 -14.66
CA VAL A 96 5.43 -0.10 -14.65
C VAL A 96 6.49 -0.36 -15.70
#